data_AF-A0A7W0CU67-F1
#
_entry.id   AF-A0A7W0CU67-F1
#
_cell.length_a   1.000
_cell.length_b   1.000
_cell.length_c   1.000
_cell.angle_alpha   90.00
_cell.angle_beta   90.00
_cell.angle_gamma   90.00
#
_symmetry.space_group_name_H-M   'P 1'
#
loop_
_entity.id
_entity.type
_entity.pdbx_description
1 polymer ?
#
loop_
_entity_poly.entity_id
_entity_poly.type
_entity_poly.pdbx_seq_one_letter_code
_entity_poly.pdbx_strand_id
1 'polypeptide(L)'
;MRLLAVLAFVAGLILVPAGAACACSCVPFEARRAVAEAEAIVAGTVVDVRSTGGQWDPVVATIRPDQVYKGTPRDTYEISTSSNSAACGFDFVKGTRYLIFAHANSGEDHPYNAEGIDLATLLCSGNQVLKAGTAPIAKTDLPADLKEADTLLTALGTPTAPPSPTAPPSPSGSPSPSAPPSPSGSPSSSTSPSAPPSPTGSPVAATPASSESPLPAMGIGIGIGAAVLLSLILVLRLRLRRS
;
A
#
# COMPACT_ATOMS: atom_id res chain seq x y z
N MET A 1 8.02 -11.42 -52.73
CA MET A 1 7.34 -12.45 -51.90
C MET A 1 7.96 -12.58 -50.51
N ARG A 2 9.19 -13.12 -50.33
CA ARG A 2 9.76 -13.37 -48.98
C ARG A 2 10.04 -12.12 -48.14
N LEU A 3 10.52 -11.03 -48.77
CA LEU A 3 10.82 -9.78 -48.07
C LEU A 3 9.54 -9.08 -47.55
N LEU A 4 8.46 -9.13 -48.34
CA LEU A 4 7.15 -8.57 -47.97
C LEU A 4 6.51 -9.35 -46.81
N ALA A 5 6.69 -10.68 -46.77
CA ALA A 5 6.21 -11.52 -45.67
C ALA A 5 6.94 -11.22 -44.36
N VAL A 6 8.26 -11.00 -44.40
CA VAL A 6 9.05 -10.61 -43.22
C VAL A 6 8.66 -9.22 -42.73
N LEU A 7 8.47 -8.27 -43.63
CA LEU A 7 8.07 -6.90 -43.28
C LEU A 7 6.66 -6.86 -42.67
N ALA A 8 5.73 -7.68 -43.19
CA ALA A 8 4.39 -7.85 -42.62
C ALA A 8 4.43 -8.53 -41.23
N PHE A 9 5.32 -9.50 -41.02
CA PHE A 9 5.45 -10.19 -39.73
C PHE A 9 6.06 -9.29 -38.66
N VAL A 10 7.08 -8.50 -39.00
CA VAL A 10 7.68 -7.50 -38.09
C VAL A 10 6.69 -6.38 -37.79
N ALA A 11 5.92 -5.91 -38.78
CA ALA A 11 4.86 -4.94 -38.56
C ALA A 11 3.75 -5.48 -37.64
N GLY A 12 3.43 -6.77 -37.74
CA GLY A 12 2.47 -7.44 -36.84
C GLY A 12 2.94 -7.54 -35.39
N LEU A 13 4.25 -7.70 -35.15
CA LEU A 13 4.82 -7.75 -33.80
C LEU A 13 4.88 -6.38 -33.10
N ILE A 14 4.94 -5.28 -33.86
CA ILE A 14 4.90 -3.91 -33.32
C ILE A 14 3.48 -3.53 -32.85
N LEU A 15 2.46 -4.23 -33.32
CA LEU A 15 1.06 -4.01 -32.95
C LEU A 15 0.61 -4.78 -31.70
N VAL A 16 1.50 -5.51 -31.01
CA VAL A 16 1.14 -6.15 -29.75
C VAL A 16 1.05 -5.05 -28.67
N PRO A 17 -0.15 -4.72 -28.16
CA PRO A 17 -0.26 -3.74 -27.10
C PRO A 17 0.46 -4.29 -25.86
N ALA A 18 1.41 -3.54 -25.33
CA ALA A 18 1.92 -3.77 -23.98
C ALA A 18 0.71 -3.74 -23.02
N GLY A 19 0.56 -4.79 -22.21
CA GLY A 19 -0.61 -4.99 -21.36
C GLY A 19 -0.93 -3.81 -20.45
N ALA A 20 -2.24 -3.50 -20.37
CA ALA A 20 -2.96 -2.73 -19.36
C ALA A 20 -2.27 -1.48 -18.77
N ALA A 21 -2.13 -0.42 -19.57
CA ALA A 21 -2.19 0.94 -19.02
C ALA A 21 -3.66 1.32 -18.81
N CYS A 22 -4.25 0.93 -17.68
CA CYS A 22 -5.60 1.38 -17.31
C CYS A 22 -5.50 2.80 -16.75
N ALA A 23 -5.56 3.80 -17.63
CA ALA A 23 -5.82 5.17 -17.22
C ALA A 23 -7.20 5.20 -16.54
N CYS A 24 -7.24 5.15 -15.21
CA CYS A 24 -8.48 4.96 -14.45
C CYS A 24 -9.44 6.12 -14.73
N SER A 25 -10.37 5.93 -15.65
CA SER A 25 -11.51 6.83 -15.81
C SER A 25 -12.57 6.38 -14.81
N CYS A 26 -12.47 6.86 -13.57
CA CYS A 26 -13.52 6.59 -12.58
C CYS A 26 -14.86 7.07 -13.14
N VAL A 27 -15.88 6.23 -13.02
CA VAL A 27 -17.26 6.70 -13.15
C VAL A 27 -17.60 7.63 -11.98
N PRO A 28 -18.57 8.55 -12.12
CA PRO A 28 -19.05 9.34 -11.00
C PRO A 28 -19.42 8.42 -9.83
N PHE A 29 -18.93 8.76 -8.64
CA PHE A 29 -19.24 8.02 -7.42
C PHE A 29 -20.72 8.13 -7.10
N GLU A 30 -21.38 6.98 -6.89
CA GLU A 30 -22.77 6.88 -6.47
C GLU A 30 -22.85 6.09 -5.16
N ALA A 31 -23.20 6.77 -4.07
CA ALA A 31 -23.05 6.29 -2.71
C ALA A 31 -23.82 5.00 -2.43
N ARG A 32 -25.08 4.91 -2.86
CA ARG A 32 -25.92 3.72 -2.65
C ARG A 32 -25.35 2.50 -3.37
N ARG A 33 -24.84 2.71 -4.58
CA ARG A 33 -24.24 1.66 -5.40
C ARG A 33 -22.93 1.16 -4.77
N ALA A 34 -22.05 2.08 -4.39
CA ALA A 34 -20.78 1.73 -3.73
C ALA A 34 -21.00 0.93 -2.44
N VAL A 35 -21.99 1.34 -1.61
CA VAL A 35 -22.35 0.59 -0.39
C VAL A 35 -22.94 -0.79 -0.72
N ALA A 36 -23.76 -0.89 -1.78
CA ALA A 36 -24.38 -2.15 -2.18
C ALA A 36 -23.35 -3.16 -2.73
N GLU A 37 -22.42 -2.71 -3.57
CA GLU A 37 -21.42 -3.56 -4.24
C GLU A 37 -20.26 -3.98 -3.34
N ALA A 38 -19.90 -3.18 -2.33
CA ALA A 38 -18.80 -3.51 -1.42
C ALA A 38 -19.06 -4.80 -0.61
N GLU A 39 -18.03 -5.63 -0.42
CA GLU A 39 -18.08 -6.80 0.46
C GLU A 39 -17.92 -6.38 1.92
N ALA A 40 -17.01 -5.45 2.18
CA ALA A 40 -16.77 -4.90 3.50
C ALA A 40 -16.64 -3.37 3.44
N ILE A 41 -17.17 -2.70 4.46
CA ILE A 41 -17.06 -1.25 4.62
C ILE A 41 -16.63 -0.96 6.04
N VAL A 42 -15.47 -0.33 6.19
CA VAL A 42 -14.82 -0.13 7.47
C VAL A 42 -14.31 1.31 7.60
N ALA A 43 -14.57 1.94 8.74
CA ALA A 43 -13.85 3.12 9.17
C ALA A 43 -12.74 2.71 10.12
N GLY A 44 -11.51 3.10 9.82
CA GLY A 44 -10.36 2.66 10.58
C GLY A 44 -9.10 3.43 10.27
N THR A 45 -8.11 3.27 11.15
CA THR A 45 -6.77 3.87 10.98
C THR A 45 -5.84 2.86 10.33
N VAL A 46 -5.10 3.29 9.31
CA VAL A 46 -4.01 2.48 8.73
C VAL A 46 -2.89 2.36 9.75
N VAL A 47 -2.60 1.15 10.22
CA VAL A 47 -1.53 0.89 11.18
C VAL A 47 -0.27 0.34 10.53
N ASP A 48 -0.40 -0.23 9.33
CA ASP A 48 0.73 -0.70 8.54
C ASP A 48 0.42 -0.65 7.04
N VAL A 49 1.47 -0.46 6.24
CA VAL A 49 1.42 -0.52 4.77
C VAL A 49 2.70 -1.22 4.34
N ARG A 50 2.56 -2.35 3.66
CA ARG A 50 3.70 -3.16 3.22
C ARG A 50 3.57 -3.51 1.74
N SER A 51 4.67 -3.40 0.99
CA SER A 51 4.77 -4.08 -0.31
C SER A 51 4.96 -5.58 -0.05
N THR A 52 4.28 -6.39 -0.85
CA THR A 52 4.43 -7.85 -0.83
C THR A 52 5.42 -8.35 -1.88
N GLY A 53 6.00 -7.44 -2.67
CA GLY A 53 6.85 -7.77 -3.81
C GLY A 53 6.10 -8.49 -4.93
N GLY A 54 6.79 -8.76 -6.04
CA GLY A 54 6.21 -9.43 -7.22
C GLY A 54 6.18 -8.54 -8.45
N GLN A 55 5.77 -9.13 -9.59
CA GLN A 55 5.86 -8.50 -10.91
C GLN A 55 5.09 -7.17 -11.02
N TRP A 56 4.08 -6.97 -10.17
CA TRP A 56 3.15 -5.84 -10.21
C TRP A 56 3.13 -5.03 -8.91
N ASP A 57 4.04 -5.36 -7.99
CA ASP A 57 4.26 -4.69 -6.70
C ASP A 57 2.96 -4.38 -5.91
N PRO A 58 2.16 -5.40 -5.56
CA PRO A 58 0.98 -5.22 -4.73
C PRO A 58 1.35 -4.77 -3.31
N VAL A 59 0.51 -3.89 -2.77
CA VAL A 59 0.62 -3.34 -1.43
C VAL A 59 -0.56 -3.83 -0.59
N VAL A 60 -0.25 -4.19 0.66
CA VAL A 60 -1.25 -4.57 1.66
C VAL A 60 -1.25 -3.52 2.76
N ALA A 61 -2.43 -2.93 3.01
CA ALA A 61 -2.66 -2.05 4.14
C ALA A 61 -3.34 -2.81 5.26
N THR A 62 -2.79 -2.73 6.48
CA THR A 62 -3.42 -3.24 7.69
C THR A 62 -4.20 -2.11 8.35
N ILE A 63 -5.50 -2.29 8.46
CA ILE A 63 -6.44 -1.31 9.00
C ILE A 63 -6.88 -1.80 10.38
N ARG A 64 -6.74 -0.94 11.38
CA ARG A 64 -7.39 -1.13 12.67
C ARG A 64 -8.76 -0.42 12.62
N PRO A 65 -9.88 -1.16 12.55
CA PRO A 65 -11.21 -0.59 12.52
C PRO A 65 -11.54 0.12 13.83
N ASP A 66 -12.32 1.19 13.72
CA ASP A 66 -13.06 1.79 14.82
C ASP A 66 -14.57 1.59 14.64
N GLN A 67 -15.05 1.51 13.40
CA GLN A 67 -16.45 1.25 13.06
C GLN A 67 -16.54 0.32 11.84
N VAL A 68 -17.41 -0.68 11.91
CA VAL A 68 -17.68 -1.61 10.79
C VAL A 68 -19.10 -1.39 10.30
N TYR A 69 -19.25 -0.92 9.05
CA TYR A 69 -20.54 -0.61 8.44
C TYR A 69 -21.09 -1.78 7.61
N LYS A 70 -20.22 -2.63 7.08
CA LYS A 70 -20.58 -3.83 6.32
C LYS A 70 -19.50 -4.90 6.43
N GLY A 71 -19.91 -6.16 6.39
CA GLY A 71 -19.03 -7.32 6.51
C GLY A 71 -18.86 -7.79 7.96
N THR A 72 -18.14 -8.91 8.14
CA THR A 72 -17.86 -9.47 9.47
C THR A 72 -16.90 -8.59 10.26
N PRO A 73 -17.21 -8.16 11.50
CA PRO A 73 -16.29 -7.42 12.35
C PRO A 73 -15.01 -8.20 12.68
N ARG A 74 -13.85 -7.54 12.60
CA ARG A 74 -12.51 -8.11 12.88
C ARG A 74 -11.68 -7.13 13.69
N ASP A 75 -10.64 -7.61 14.39
CA ASP A 75 -9.69 -6.74 15.10
C ASP A 75 -8.82 -5.93 14.13
N THR A 76 -8.55 -6.48 12.95
CA THR A 76 -7.82 -5.84 11.85
C THR A 76 -8.35 -6.33 10.51
N TYR A 77 -8.29 -5.46 9.50
CA TYR A 77 -8.53 -5.82 8.09
C TYR A 77 -7.23 -5.67 7.31
N GLU A 78 -6.89 -6.67 6.50
CA GLU A 78 -5.85 -6.56 5.49
C GLU A 78 -6.50 -6.29 4.15
N ILE A 79 -6.09 -5.23 3.47
CA ILE A 79 -6.70 -4.77 2.23
C ILE A 79 -5.59 -4.61 1.18
N SER A 80 -5.73 -5.31 0.07
CA SER A 80 -4.80 -5.27 -1.05
C SER A 80 -5.14 -4.15 -2.03
N THR A 81 -4.10 -3.56 -2.62
CA THR A 81 -4.22 -2.62 -3.74
C THR A 81 -2.89 -2.55 -4.52
N SER A 82 -2.87 -1.93 -5.70
CA SER A 82 -1.62 -1.65 -6.41
C SER A 82 -0.82 -0.56 -5.68
N SER A 83 0.51 -0.64 -5.69
CA SER A 83 1.38 0.48 -5.28
C SER A 83 1.28 1.71 -6.19
N ASN A 84 0.74 1.54 -7.40
CA ASN A 84 0.76 2.58 -8.43
C ASN A 84 -0.64 3.11 -8.74
N SER A 85 -0.83 4.42 -8.59
CA SER A 85 -2.11 5.08 -8.89
C SER A 85 -2.50 4.98 -10.37
N ALA A 86 -1.51 4.91 -11.27
CA ALA A 86 -1.74 4.67 -12.70
C ALA A 86 -2.29 3.26 -13.01
N ALA A 87 -2.22 2.33 -12.04
CA ALA A 87 -2.82 1.01 -12.08
C ALA A 87 -4.10 0.93 -11.22
N CYS A 88 -4.71 2.08 -10.91
CA CYS A 88 -5.86 2.23 -10.02
C CYS A 88 -5.56 1.82 -8.57
N GLY A 89 -4.30 1.89 -8.16
CA GLY A 89 -3.88 1.74 -6.77
C GLY A 89 -4.42 2.85 -5.88
N PHE A 90 -4.84 2.48 -4.67
CA PHE A 90 -5.20 3.44 -3.64
C PHE A 90 -4.00 3.71 -2.73
N ASP A 91 -3.62 4.99 -2.60
CA ASP A 91 -2.44 5.39 -1.83
C ASP A 91 -2.75 5.52 -0.34
N PHE A 92 -2.51 4.45 0.41
CA PHE A 92 -2.71 4.43 1.86
C PHE A 92 -1.59 5.14 2.61
N VAL A 93 -1.97 6.06 3.51
CA VAL A 93 -1.03 6.74 4.41
C VAL A 93 -1.16 6.16 5.82
N LYS A 94 -0.05 5.63 6.36
CA LYS A 94 0.02 5.14 7.74
C LYS A 94 -0.33 6.24 8.75
N GLY A 95 -1.16 5.90 9.73
CA GLY A 95 -1.68 6.83 10.74
C GLY A 95 -2.92 7.62 10.30
N THR A 96 -3.29 7.57 9.02
CA THR A 96 -4.49 8.24 8.51
C THR A 96 -5.72 7.35 8.70
N ARG A 97 -6.84 7.98 9.04
CA ARG A 97 -8.14 7.33 9.15
C ARG A 97 -8.90 7.42 7.83
N TYR A 98 -9.48 6.31 7.41
CA TYR A 98 -10.24 6.21 6.16
C TYR A 98 -11.57 5.51 6.39
N LEU A 99 -12.56 5.86 5.57
CA LEU A 99 -13.69 5.01 5.24
C LEU A 99 -13.32 4.23 3.99
N ILE A 100 -13.25 2.90 4.10
CA ILE A 100 -12.74 2.04 3.04
C ILE A 100 -13.87 1.16 2.52
N PHE A 101 -14.02 1.14 1.20
CA PHE A 101 -14.92 0.26 0.46
C PHE A 101 -14.08 -0.86 -0.14
N ALA A 102 -14.17 -2.04 0.47
CA ALA A 102 -13.43 -3.21 0.06
C ALA A 102 -14.34 -4.19 -0.68
N HIS A 103 -13.81 -4.78 -1.73
CA HIS A 103 -14.45 -5.81 -2.54
C HIS A 103 -13.77 -7.15 -2.26
N ALA A 104 -14.47 -8.24 -2.53
CA ALA A 104 -13.86 -9.56 -2.47
C ALA A 104 -12.71 -9.64 -3.48
N ASN A 105 -11.55 -10.11 -3.01
CA ASN A 105 -10.46 -10.49 -3.88
C ASN A 105 -10.75 -11.91 -4.40
N SER A 106 -11.62 -12.03 -5.40
CA SER A 106 -11.76 -13.29 -6.13
C SER A 106 -10.44 -13.52 -6.87
N GLY A 107 -9.70 -14.57 -6.48
CA GLY A 107 -8.36 -14.93 -6.96
C GLY A 107 -8.23 -15.28 -8.44
N GLU A 108 -9.06 -14.69 -9.30
CA GLU A 108 -8.86 -14.65 -10.74
C GLU A 108 -7.82 -13.56 -11.04
N ASP A 109 -6.53 -13.92 -10.93
CA ASP A 109 -5.34 -13.26 -11.53
C ASP A 109 -5.43 -11.76 -11.83
N HIS A 110 -5.99 -10.96 -10.92
CA HIS A 110 -5.88 -9.51 -11.01
C HIS A 110 -4.45 -9.19 -10.60
N PRO A 111 -3.62 -8.67 -11.53
CA PRO A 111 -2.17 -8.60 -11.34
C PRO A 111 -1.76 -7.80 -10.09
N TYR A 112 -2.64 -6.95 -9.58
CA TYR A 112 -2.40 -6.03 -8.47
C TYR A 112 -2.86 -6.53 -7.10
N ASN A 113 -3.29 -7.79 -7.00
CA ASN A 113 -3.76 -8.36 -5.75
C ASN A 113 -2.67 -9.18 -5.06
N ALA A 114 -2.49 -8.94 -3.77
CA ALA A 114 -1.60 -9.71 -2.93
C ALA A 114 -2.17 -11.11 -2.68
N GLU A 115 -1.30 -12.12 -2.75
CA GLU A 115 -1.66 -13.51 -2.46
C GLU A 115 -2.12 -13.67 -1.00
N GLY A 116 -3.20 -14.44 -0.79
CA GLY A 116 -3.72 -14.74 0.55
C GLY A 116 -4.49 -13.61 1.24
N ILE A 117 -4.78 -12.50 0.54
CA ILE A 117 -5.56 -11.39 1.08
C ILE A 117 -6.96 -11.38 0.45
N ASP A 118 -8.01 -11.63 1.22
CA ASP A 118 -9.38 -11.81 0.68
C ASP A 118 -10.09 -10.50 0.29
N LEU A 119 -9.52 -9.34 0.62
CA LEU A 119 -10.14 -8.03 0.40
C LEU A 119 -9.22 -7.12 -0.42
N ALA A 120 -9.80 -6.45 -1.41
CA ALA A 120 -9.08 -5.50 -2.25
C ALA A 120 -9.85 -4.18 -2.35
N THR A 121 -9.12 -3.09 -2.63
CA THR A 121 -9.71 -1.79 -2.95
C THR A 121 -8.93 -1.10 -4.06
N LEU A 122 -9.60 -0.18 -4.77
CA LEU A 122 -9.08 0.55 -5.91
C LEU A 122 -9.31 2.05 -5.71
N LEU A 123 -8.62 2.86 -6.51
CA LEU A 123 -8.72 4.32 -6.51
C LEU A 123 -10.17 4.82 -6.64
N CYS A 124 -10.99 4.11 -7.43
CA CYS A 124 -12.39 4.48 -7.70
C CYS A 124 -13.41 3.78 -6.78
N SER A 125 -12.99 2.98 -5.79
CA SER A 125 -13.90 2.20 -4.95
C SER A 125 -14.77 3.05 -4.01
N GLY A 126 -14.50 4.36 -3.90
CA GLY A 126 -15.26 5.27 -3.04
C GLY A 126 -14.60 5.57 -1.70
N ASN A 127 -13.35 5.15 -1.51
CA ASN A 127 -12.58 5.38 -0.28
C ASN A 127 -12.50 6.86 0.05
N GLN A 128 -12.71 7.21 1.33
CA GLN A 128 -12.67 8.60 1.81
C GLN A 128 -11.65 8.74 2.92
N VAL A 129 -10.87 9.82 2.89
CA VAL A 129 -10.09 10.26 4.05
C VAL A 129 -11.08 10.81 5.08
N LEU A 130 -10.91 10.39 6.34
CA LEU A 130 -11.72 10.86 7.45
C LEU A 130 -10.91 11.76 8.38
N LYS A 131 -11.60 12.65 9.09
CA LYS A 131 -11.02 13.27 10.28
C LYS A 131 -10.70 12.21 11.34
N ALA A 132 -9.66 12.49 12.11
CA ALA A 132 -9.26 11.65 13.24
C ALA A 132 -10.40 11.50 14.25
N GLY A 133 -10.53 10.29 14.81
CA GLY A 133 -11.59 9.95 15.76
C GLY A 133 -11.87 8.45 15.73
N THR A 134 -12.80 8.01 16.57
CA THR A 134 -13.25 6.60 16.64
C THR A 134 -14.77 6.45 16.70
N ALA A 135 -15.49 7.57 16.71
CA ALA A 135 -16.95 7.59 16.71
C ALA A 135 -17.52 7.20 15.33
N PRO A 136 -18.80 6.77 15.27
CA PRO A 136 -19.54 6.69 14.01
C PRO A 136 -19.36 7.95 13.18
N ILE A 137 -19.09 7.77 11.88
CA ILE A 137 -18.84 8.85 10.93
C ILE A 137 -20.01 9.83 10.95
N ALA A 138 -19.68 11.10 11.15
CA ALA A 138 -20.56 12.23 10.91
C ALA A 138 -20.19 12.95 9.61
N LYS A 139 -21.10 13.78 9.10
CA LYS A 139 -20.87 14.60 7.89
C LYS A 139 -19.62 15.48 8.00
N THR A 140 -19.32 15.94 9.21
CA THR A 140 -18.14 16.77 9.49
C THR A 140 -16.81 16.03 9.36
N ASP A 141 -16.83 14.70 9.35
CA ASP A 141 -15.63 13.87 9.25
C ASP A 141 -15.26 13.57 7.80
N LEU A 142 -16.21 13.71 6.88
CA LEU A 142 -16.04 13.48 5.44
C LEU A 142 -15.40 14.72 4.76
N PRO A 143 -14.78 14.53 3.58
CA PRO A 143 -14.30 15.65 2.77
C PRO A 143 -15.42 16.64 2.45
N ALA A 144 -15.13 17.93 2.54
CA ALA A 144 -16.14 18.99 2.37
C ALA A 144 -16.70 19.05 0.93
N ASP A 145 -15.95 18.55 -0.04
CA ASP A 145 -16.27 18.49 -1.47
C ASP A 145 -17.00 17.20 -1.87
N LEU A 146 -17.26 16.29 -0.94
CA LEU A 146 -18.00 15.06 -1.19
C LEU A 146 -19.49 15.35 -1.46
N LYS A 147 -19.87 15.34 -2.74
CA LYS A 147 -21.22 15.70 -3.22
C LYS A 147 -22.35 14.84 -2.65
N GLU A 148 -22.08 13.56 -2.35
CA GLU A 148 -23.09 12.59 -1.89
C GLU A 148 -23.00 12.25 -0.39
N ALA A 149 -22.43 13.14 0.43
CA ALA A 149 -22.20 12.85 1.85
C ALA A 149 -23.47 12.42 2.62
N ASP A 150 -24.60 13.09 2.44
CA ASP A 150 -25.84 12.74 3.16
C ASP A 150 -26.40 11.38 2.70
N THR A 151 -26.36 11.11 1.40
CA THR A 151 -26.77 9.82 0.82
C THR A 151 -25.86 8.69 1.30
N LEU A 152 -24.55 8.95 1.38
CA LEU A 152 -23.56 8.01 1.89
C LEU A 152 -23.84 7.63 3.34
N LEU A 153 -24.01 8.60 4.23
CA LEU A 153 -24.31 8.35 5.64
C LEU A 153 -25.62 7.55 5.80
N THR A 154 -26.64 7.89 5.01
CA THR A 154 -27.91 7.17 5.01
C THR A 154 -27.75 5.73 4.52
N ALA A 155 -26.95 5.51 3.47
CA ALA A 155 -26.73 4.19 2.90
C ALA A 155 -25.87 3.29 3.80
N LEU A 156 -24.87 3.86 4.47
CA LEU A 156 -24.02 3.15 5.44
C LEU A 156 -24.80 2.62 6.64
N GLY A 157 -25.84 3.34 7.07
CA GLY A 157 -26.66 2.95 8.20
C GLY A 157 -25.90 2.99 9.53
N THR A 158 -26.24 2.08 10.44
CA THR A 158 -25.66 2.04 11.79
C THR A 158 -24.45 1.10 11.81
N PRO A 159 -23.27 1.56 12.26
CA PRO A 159 -22.10 0.70 12.35
C PRO A 159 -22.19 -0.27 13.54
N THR A 160 -21.42 -1.35 13.44
CA THR A 160 -21.10 -2.25 14.54
C THR A 160 -19.69 -1.95 15.03
N ALA A 161 -19.48 -2.03 16.36
CA ALA A 161 -18.16 -1.91 16.92
C ALA A 161 -17.29 -3.14 16.55
N PRO A 162 -15.98 -2.96 16.31
CA PRO A 162 -15.08 -4.10 16.17
C PRO A 162 -15.07 -4.93 17.46
N PRO A 163 -14.67 -6.22 17.40
CA PRO A 163 -14.42 -6.98 18.60
C PRO A 163 -13.47 -6.21 19.50
N SER A 164 -13.77 -6.16 20.80
CA SER A 164 -12.80 -5.61 21.75
C SER A 164 -11.56 -6.49 21.69
N PRO A 165 -10.35 -5.92 21.60
CA PRO A 165 -9.13 -6.70 21.74
C PRO A 165 -9.27 -7.44 23.05
N THR A 166 -9.38 -8.77 22.99
CA THR A 166 -9.40 -9.57 24.20
C THR A 166 -8.09 -9.22 24.89
N ALA A 167 -8.17 -8.59 26.06
CA ALA A 167 -6.99 -8.20 26.81
C ALA A 167 -6.04 -9.40 26.81
N PRO A 168 -4.74 -9.23 26.49
CA PRO A 168 -3.80 -10.33 26.58
C PRO A 168 -4.00 -10.97 27.96
N PRO A 169 -4.04 -12.31 28.08
CA PRO A 169 -4.25 -12.96 29.35
C PRO A 169 -3.29 -12.31 30.35
N SER A 170 -3.83 -11.69 31.39
CA SER A 170 -3.01 -11.14 32.47
C SER A 170 -2.02 -12.24 32.85
N PRO A 171 -0.71 -11.97 32.88
CA PRO A 171 0.24 -12.98 33.31
C PRO A 171 -0.19 -13.43 34.70
N SER A 172 -0.78 -14.63 34.77
CA SER A 172 -1.15 -15.27 36.03
C SER A 172 0.15 -15.47 36.79
N GLY A 173 0.34 -14.65 37.83
CA GLY A 173 1.39 -14.78 38.81
C GLY A 173 2.79 -14.45 38.29
N SER A 174 3.20 -13.18 38.43
CA SER A 174 4.57 -12.95 38.88
C SER A 174 4.73 -13.67 40.22
N PRO A 175 5.64 -14.65 40.37
CA PRO A 175 5.98 -15.13 41.70
C PRO A 175 6.49 -13.95 42.51
N SER A 176 5.87 -13.73 43.66
CA SER A 176 6.31 -12.78 44.68
C SER A 176 7.80 -13.02 44.94
N PRO A 177 8.68 -12.01 44.81
CA PRO A 177 10.09 -12.21 45.11
C PRO A 177 10.20 -12.55 46.60
N SER A 178 10.66 -13.77 46.88
CA SER A 178 11.02 -14.17 48.23
C SER A 178 12.09 -13.20 48.74
N ALA A 179 11.83 -12.64 49.92
CA ALA A 179 12.66 -11.67 50.58
C ALA A 179 14.14 -12.09 50.59
N PRO A 180 15.10 -11.18 50.32
CA PRO A 180 16.50 -11.48 50.53
C PRO A 180 16.79 -11.56 52.05
N PRO A 181 17.63 -12.50 52.51
CA PRO A 181 18.12 -12.44 53.88
C PRO A 181 19.08 -11.26 54.04
N SER A 182 18.84 -10.44 55.07
CA SER A 182 19.75 -9.39 55.52
C SER A 182 21.13 -9.95 55.88
N PRO A 183 22.21 -9.26 55.50
CA PRO A 183 23.42 -9.21 56.31
C PRO A 183 23.63 -7.82 56.90
N SER A 184 23.89 -7.82 58.21
CA SER A 184 24.49 -6.70 58.94
C SER A 184 25.83 -6.30 58.32
N GLY A 185 26.11 -4.99 58.29
CA GLY A 185 27.47 -4.48 58.12
C GLY A 185 27.52 -3.12 57.44
N SER A 186 27.48 -2.04 58.22
CA SER A 186 28.18 -0.80 57.86
C SER A 186 29.65 -0.97 58.20
N PRO A 187 30.58 -0.39 57.42
CA PRO A 187 31.07 0.92 57.85
C PRO A 187 31.25 1.95 56.72
N SER A 188 31.30 3.19 57.18
CA SER A 188 31.53 4.45 56.47
C SER A 188 32.90 4.58 55.81
N SER A 189 32.93 5.24 54.64
CA SER A 189 33.94 6.24 54.22
C SER A 189 33.56 6.74 52.81
N SER A 190 32.99 7.93 52.64
CA SER A 190 33.68 9.23 52.45
C SER A 190 34.76 9.23 51.36
N THR A 191 34.41 9.66 50.13
CA THR A 191 35.20 10.58 49.29
C THR A 191 34.43 10.99 48.01
N SER A 192 34.10 12.28 47.92
CA SER A 192 33.95 13.08 46.68
C SER A 192 35.36 13.35 46.10
N PRO A 193 35.61 13.98 44.92
CA PRO A 193 34.75 14.48 43.83
C PRO A 193 35.24 14.07 42.40
N SER A 194 34.48 14.44 41.35
CA SER A 194 34.95 15.20 40.15
C SER A 194 34.13 14.90 38.89
N ALA A 195 33.50 15.95 38.37
CA ALA A 195 33.10 16.12 36.97
C ALA A 195 34.03 17.17 36.33
N PRO A 196 33.87 17.55 35.05
CA PRO A 196 33.96 16.81 33.78
C PRO A 196 35.10 17.41 32.89
N PRO A 197 35.17 17.12 31.57
CA PRO A 197 34.55 18.08 30.65
C PRO A 197 33.90 17.48 29.39
N SER A 198 32.92 18.24 28.89
CA SER A 198 32.29 18.17 27.58
C SER A 198 33.29 18.25 26.41
N PRO A 199 32.93 17.75 25.22
CA PRO A 199 33.32 18.38 23.97
C PRO A 199 32.14 19.15 23.36
N THR A 200 32.40 20.45 23.26
CA THR A 200 31.77 21.44 22.39
C THR A 200 31.76 20.98 20.93
N GLY A 201 30.61 21.10 20.28
CA GLY A 201 30.46 20.90 18.83
C GLY A 201 29.18 21.59 18.36
N SER A 202 29.31 22.88 18.04
CA SER A 202 28.29 23.79 17.53
C SER A 202 27.64 23.34 16.21
N PRO A 203 26.45 23.89 15.87
CA PRO A 203 25.61 23.42 14.79
C PRO A 203 26.09 23.93 13.43
N VAL A 204 26.16 23.04 12.44
CA VAL A 204 26.27 23.45 11.03
C VAL A 204 24.86 23.59 10.48
N ALA A 205 24.41 24.83 10.36
CA ALA A 205 23.37 25.20 9.42
C ALA A 205 23.95 25.11 8.01
N ALA A 206 23.32 24.29 7.15
CA ALA A 206 23.51 24.34 5.71
C ALA A 206 22.17 23.98 5.04
N THR A 207 21.50 25.03 4.58
CA THR A 207 20.77 25.20 3.30
C THR A 207 19.83 24.08 2.80
N PRO A 208 18.57 24.39 2.43
CA PRO A 208 17.68 23.44 1.77
C PRO A 208 18.20 23.13 0.36
N ALA A 209 18.62 21.88 0.14
CA ALA A 209 18.87 21.36 -1.20
C ALA A 209 17.52 20.97 -1.83
N SER A 210 17.07 21.80 -2.77
CA SER A 210 16.11 21.42 -3.80
C SER A 210 16.56 20.10 -4.43
N SER A 211 15.79 19.04 -4.19
CA SER A 211 16.00 17.75 -4.83
C SER A 211 15.10 17.71 -6.07
N GLU A 212 15.64 18.20 -7.18
CA GLU A 212 15.20 17.76 -8.50
C GLU A 212 15.46 16.26 -8.60
N SER A 213 14.39 15.47 -8.66
CA SER A 213 14.48 14.05 -8.95
C SER A 213 14.96 13.84 -10.38
N PRO A 214 16.10 13.15 -10.61
CA PRO A 214 16.49 12.77 -11.96
C PRO A 214 15.53 11.67 -12.46
N LEU A 215 15.01 11.90 -13.66
CA LEU A 215 14.38 10.89 -14.50
C LEU A 215 15.25 9.61 -14.50
N PRO A 216 14.73 8.41 -14.17
CA PRO A 216 15.46 7.20 -14.42
C PRO A 216 15.60 7.04 -15.94
N ALA A 217 16.84 7.19 -16.42
CA ALA A 217 17.24 6.78 -17.74
C ALA A 217 16.79 5.34 -17.97
N MET A 218 15.84 5.16 -18.89
CA MET A 218 15.44 3.87 -19.42
C MET A 218 16.69 3.11 -19.87
N GLY A 219 17.06 2.09 -19.11
CA GLY A 219 18.00 1.07 -19.55
C GLY A 219 17.39 0.37 -20.76
N ILE A 220 17.81 0.79 -21.95
CA ILE A 220 17.44 0.17 -23.21
C ILE A 220 17.92 -1.28 -23.15
N GLY A 221 16.95 -2.18 -23.00
CA GLY A 221 17.17 -3.62 -23.03
C GLY A 221 17.91 -4.02 -24.29
N ILE A 222 19.08 -4.63 -24.10
CA ILE A 222 19.97 -5.17 -25.14
C ILE A 222 19.32 -6.35 -25.93
N GLY A 223 18.05 -6.70 -25.67
CA GLY A 223 17.36 -7.83 -26.29
C GLY A 223 17.00 -7.66 -27.78
N ILE A 224 16.79 -6.43 -28.26
CA ILE A 224 16.35 -6.21 -29.66
C ILE A 224 17.55 -6.23 -30.62
N GLY A 225 18.72 -5.77 -30.17
CA GLY A 225 19.93 -5.70 -30.99
C GLY A 225 20.39 -7.08 -31.47
N ALA A 226 20.33 -8.10 -30.62
CA ALA A 226 20.74 -9.46 -30.99
C ALA A 226 19.83 -10.08 -32.06
N ALA A 227 18.51 -9.88 -31.96
CA ALA A 227 17.55 -10.40 -32.93
C ALA A 227 17.67 -9.72 -34.31
N VAL A 228 17.91 -8.41 -34.32
CA VAL A 228 18.15 -7.64 -35.55
C VAL A 228 19.51 -8.03 -36.18
N LEU A 229 20.55 -8.21 -35.37
CA LEU A 229 21.87 -8.62 -35.85
C LEU A 229 21.87 -10.04 -36.43
N LEU A 230 21.22 -11.00 -35.75
CA LEU A 230 21.04 -12.37 -36.24
C LEU A 230 20.24 -12.39 -37.56
N SER A 231 19.19 -11.57 -37.65
CA SER A 231 18.38 -11.44 -38.86
C SER A 231 19.20 -10.85 -40.02
N LEU A 232 20.03 -9.84 -39.75
CA LEU A 232 20.92 -9.23 -40.75
C LEU A 232 21.97 -10.22 -41.26
N ILE A 233 22.60 -10.98 -40.34
CA ILE A 233 23.59 -12.02 -40.67
C ILE A 233 22.95 -13.13 -41.53
N LEU A 234 21.74 -13.57 -41.20
CA LEU A 234 21.02 -14.59 -41.96
C LEU A 234 20.69 -14.10 -43.38
N VAL A 235 20.23 -12.86 -43.52
CA VAL A 235 19.92 -12.24 -44.82
C VAL A 235 21.19 -12.09 -45.67
N LEU A 236 22.31 -11.69 -45.06
CA LEU A 236 23.59 -11.55 -45.77
C LEU A 236 24.10 -12.91 -46.27
N ARG A 237 24.03 -13.96 -45.43
CA ARG A 237 24.41 -15.32 -45.84
C ARG A 237 23.53 -15.87 -46.96
N LEU A 238 22.23 -15.58 -46.96
CA LEU A 238 21.31 -16.02 -48.01
C LEU A 238 21.53 -15.27 -49.34
N ARG A 239 21.98 -14.02 -49.29
CA ARG A 239 22.37 -13.24 -50.47
C ARG A 239 23.69 -13.75 -51.07
N LEU A 240 24.70 -13.99 -50.23
CA LEU A 240 26.01 -14.49 -50.68
C LEU A 240 25.97 -15.92 -51.23
N ARG A 241 25.01 -16.76 -50.78
CA ARG A 241 24.79 -18.11 -51.35
C ARG A 241 24.08 -18.13 -52.70
N ARG A 242 23.57 -16.98 -53.16
CA ARG A 242 22.79 -16.82 -54.41
C ARG A 242 23.56 -16.05 -55.49
N SER A 243 24.78 -15.62 -55.20
CA SER A 243 25.74 -15.05 -56.15
C SER A 243 26.80 -16.10 -56.45
#